data_AF-A0A1C5KUG0-F1
#
_entry.id   AF-A0A1C5KUG0-F1
#
_cell.length_a   1.000
_cell.length_b   1.000
_cell.length_c   1.000
_cell.angle_alpha   90.00
_cell.angle_beta   90.00
_cell.angle_gamma   90.00
#
_symmetry.space_group_name_H-M   'P 1'
#
loop_
_entity.id
_entity.type
_entity.pdbx_description
1 polymer ?
#
loop_
_entity_poly.entity_id
_entity_poly.type
_entity_poly.pdbx_seq_one_letter_code
_entity_poly.pdbx_strand_id
1 'polypeptide(L)'
;MVIALKDLKGRQMDYGRFRFSWTISENEENAYFVWIYKENVSIPVMISYSQCINHCMEVSFQSDNLDMESINSTRFLIFVTDSRRELSGREIMALASQEQYLINVYCGIATVKWNWVCTNAGYTLLLQSDKEIPEGLLYYEYFWGGTILRFEIPNEIRAGINEYRNLYFPELPGLPQVQTKEKNIKLSGEAIQIPRSKQDTGGKFSLFSIFHKK
;
A
#
# COMPACT_ATOMS: atom_id res chain seq x y z
N MET A 1 6.16 23.31 23.13
CA MET A 1 7.11 22.83 22.11
C MET A 1 6.40 21.89 21.15
N VAL A 2 6.69 21.98 19.84
CA VAL A 2 6.22 21.01 18.83
C VAL A 2 7.33 20.00 18.56
N ILE A 3 6.99 18.72 18.57
CA ILE A 3 7.95 17.62 18.48
C ILE A 3 7.65 16.78 17.23
N ALA A 4 8.70 16.54 16.43
CA ALA A 4 8.63 15.67 15.27
C ALA A 4 8.70 14.20 15.70
N LEU A 5 7.87 13.36 15.10
CA LEU A 5 7.76 11.96 15.47
C LEU A 5 8.77 11.11 14.71
N LYS A 6 9.64 10.41 15.45
CA LYS A 6 10.61 9.51 14.84
C LYS A 6 9.94 8.23 14.35
N ASP A 7 10.33 7.77 13.16
CA ASP A 7 9.81 6.54 12.53
C ASP A 7 8.28 6.53 12.42
N LEU A 8 7.68 7.71 12.18
CA LEU A 8 6.25 7.87 11.99
C LEU A 8 5.77 7.00 10.83
N LYS A 9 4.78 6.16 11.12
CA LYS A 9 4.09 5.28 10.18
C LYS A 9 2.59 5.50 10.30
N GLY A 10 1.89 5.33 9.19
CA GLY A 10 0.47 5.59 9.07
C GLY A 10 -0.12 4.58 8.12
N ARG A 11 -1.29 4.04 8.46
CA ARG A 11 -2.01 3.12 7.58
C ARG A 11 -3.52 3.27 7.77
N GLN A 12 -4.25 3.02 6.70
CA GLN A 12 -5.69 2.79 6.79
C GLN A 12 -5.93 1.40 7.40
N MET A 13 -6.77 1.34 8.44
CA MET A 13 -7.18 0.09 9.07
C MET A 13 -8.40 -0.50 8.35
N ASP A 14 -9.41 0.33 8.08
CA ASP A 14 -10.61 0.05 7.27
C ASP A 14 -11.37 1.36 6.98
N TYR A 15 -12.65 1.29 6.58
CA TYR A 15 -13.51 2.42 6.18
C TYR A 15 -13.36 3.64 7.10
N GLY A 16 -12.59 4.63 6.63
CA GLY A 16 -12.33 5.87 7.36
C GLY A 16 -11.48 5.73 8.63
N ARG A 17 -11.06 4.54 9.07
CA ARG A 17 -10.22 4.39 10.27
C ARG A 17 -8.75 4.34 9.93
N PHE A 18 -7.97 5.10 10.67
CA PHE A 18 -6.52 5.20 10.52
C PHE A 18 -5.81 4.87 11.80
N ARG A 19 -4.56 4.43 11.64
CA ARG A 19 -3.65 4.16 12.73
C ARG A 19 -2.30 4.75 12.40
N PHE A 20 -1.77 5.50 13.36
CA PHE A 20 -0.44 6.10 13.29
C PHE A 20 0.40 5.60 14.43
N SER A 21 1.66 5.30 14.16
CA SER A 21 2.61 4.79 15.15
C SER A 21 3.99 5.39 14.96
N TRP A 22 4.74 5.56 16.04
CA TRP A 22 6.10 6.12 16.03
C TRP A 22 6.94 5.53 17.16
N THR A 23 8.24 5.80 17.15
CA THR A 23 9.15 5.44 18.25
C THR A 23 9.29 6.60 19.22
N ILE A 24 9.17 6.33 20.52
CA ILE A 24 9.36 7.35 21.57
C ILE A 24 10.84 7.68 21.74
N SER A 25 11.15 8.97 21.82
CA SER A 25 12.43 9.50 22.31
C SER A 25 12.26 10.12 23.71
N GLU A 26 13.36 10.32 24.45
CA GLU A 26 13.32 10.93 25.81
C GLU A 26 12.63 12.31 25.82
N ASN A 27 12.70 13.06 24.72
CA ASN A 27 12.04 14.35 24.58
C ASN A 27 10.51 14.24 24.44
N GLU A 28 9.98 13.08 24.06
CA GLU A 28 8.56 12.81 23.83
C GLU A 28 7.83 12.31 25.09
N GLU A 29 8.54 11.95 26.18
CA GLU A 29 7.92 11.47 27.42
C GLU A 29 6.98 12.51 28.07
N ASN A 30 7.21 13.79 27.81
CA ASN A 30 6.42 14.91 28.33
C ASN A 30 5.37 15.43 27.32
N ALA A 31 5.15 14.73 26.21
CA ALA A 31 4.30 15.19 25.14
C ALA A 31 2.87 14.62 25.30
N TYR A 32 1.86 15.49 25.36
CA TYR A 32 0.52 15.14 25.85
C TYR A 32 -0.55 15.04 24.75
N PHE A 33 -0.33 15.67 23.59
CA PHE A 33 -1.35 15.82 22.53
C PHE A 33 -0.81 15.49 21.16
N VAL A 34 -1.52 14.63 20.43
CA VAL A 34 -1.25 14.35 19.02
C VAL A 34 -2.27 15.10 18.19
N TRP A 35 -1.78 15.95 17.29
CA TRP A 35 -2.63 16.65 16.35
C TRP A 35 -2.52 15.99 14.99
N ILE A 36 -3.66 15.64 14.39
CA ILE A 36 -3.71 15.01 13.07
C ILE A 36 -4.56 15.90 12.17
N TYR A 37 -3.93 16.48 11.16
CA TYR A 37 -4.64 17.25 10.14
C TYR A 37 -4.66 16.47 8.85
N LYS A 38 -5.84 16.39 8.21
CA LYS A 38 -5.97 15.90 6.85
C LYS A 38 -5.75 17.07 5.89
N GLU A 39 -4.77 16.96 4.99
CA GLU A 39 -4.59 17.93 3.92
C GLU A 39 -5.57 17.61 2.78
N ASN A 40 -6.83 18.00 2.96
CA ASN A 40 -7.79 18.02 1.87
C ASN A 40 -8.28 19.46 1.70
N VAL A 41 -7.95 20.04 0.55
CA VAL A 41 -8.44 21.34 0.05
C VAL A 41 -7.86 22.55 0.79
N SER A 42 -6.70 23.05 0.32
CA SER A 42 -6.09 24.37 0.62
C SER A 42 -5.86 24.78 2.09
N ILE A 43 -6.49 24.13 3.06
CA ILE A 43 -6.50 24.42 4.49
C ILE A 43 -6.56 23.08 5.24
N PRO A 44 -5.55 22.78 6.06
CA PRO A 44 -5.58 21.59 6.91
C PRO A 44 -6.80 21.60 7.85
N VAL A 45 -7.65 20.57 7.77
CA VAL A 45 -8.79 20.42 8.69
C VAL A 45 -8.34 19.65 9.93
N MET A 46 -8.57 20.25 11.09
CA MET A 46 -8.16 19.72 12.38
C MET A 46 -9.06 18.58 12.83
N ILE A 47 -8.46 17.41 13.06
CA ILE A 47 -9.08 16.28 13.75
C ILE A 47 -8.31 16.15 15.07
N SER A 48 -8.62 17.01 16.05
CA SER A 48 -7.89 17.04 17.32
C SER A 48 -8.17 15.78 18.13
N TYR A 49 -7.11 15.08 18.56
CA TYR A 49 -7.21 13.96 19.48
C TYR A 49 -6.46 14.27 20.78
N SER A 50 -7.21 14.38 21.87
CA SER A 50 -6.74 15.06 23.08
C SER A 50 -6.23 14.12 24.19
N GLN A 51 -6.09 12.82 23.96
CA GLN A 51 -5.67 11.89 25.02
C GLN A 51 -4.61 10.89 24.53
N CYS A 52 -3.34 11.31 24.51
CA CYS A 52 -2.23 10.39 24.73
C CYS A 52 -1.89 10.43 26.22
N ILE A 53 -2.60 9.61 27.01
CA ILE A 53 -2.30 9.40 28.42
C ILE A 53 -1.04 8.52 28.46
N ASN A 54 0.13 9.16 28.62
CA ASN A 54 1.47 8.59 28.85
C ASN A 54 1.94 7.48 27.89
N HIS A 55 3.01 7.76 27.12
CA HIS A 55 3.80 6.78 26.36
C HIS A 55 3.04 5.98 25.27
N CYS A 56 1.94 6.52 24.75
CA CYS A 56 1.22 5.85 23.67
C CYS A 56 1.99 6.02 22.35
N MET A 57 2.63 4.96 21.86
CA MET A 57 3.34 4.91 20.56
C MET A 57 2.40 4.81 19.36
N GLU A 58 1.08 4.81 19.60
CA GLU A 58 0.08 4.58 18.56
C GLU A 58 -1.20 5.37 18.83
N VAL A 59 -1.79 5.97 17.79
CA VAL A 59 -3.10 6.63 17.85
C VAL A 59 -3.96 6.12 16.70
N SER A 60 -5.24 5.87 16.98
CA SER A 60 -6.23 5.57 15.95
C SER A 60 -7.34 6.62 15.93
N PHE A 61 -7.80 7.00 14.74
CA PHE A 61 -8.95 7.89 14.58
C PHE A 61 -9.81 7.48 13.40
N GLN A 62 -11.03 8.02 13.37
CA GLN A 62 -12.00 7.84 12.30
C GLN A 62 -12.22 9.15 11.55
N SER A 63 -12.27 9.08 10.22
CA SER A 63 -12.58 10.19 9.32
C SER A 63 -13.68 9.76 8.36
N ASP A 64 -14.81 10.45 8.43
CA ASP A 64 -16.01 10.08 7.66
C ASP A 64 -16.02 10.67 6.24
N ASN A 65 -15.09 11.58 5.92
CA ASN A 65 -15.03 12.32 4.64
C ASN A 65 -13.93 11.81 3.71
N LEU A 66 -13.77 10.49 3.60
CA LEU A 66 -12.83 9.88 2.65
C LEU A 66 -13.59 9.25 1.51
N ASP A 67 -13.16 9.61 0.31
CA ASP A 67 -13.57 8.90 -0.88
C ASP A 67 -12.97 7.49 -0.84
N MET A 68 -13.84 6.51 -0.68
CA MET A 68 -13.48 5.08 -0.72
C MET A 68 -13.62 4.50 -2.12
N GLU A 69 -14.18 5.26 -3.07
CA GLU A 69 -14.38 4.87 -4.47
C GLU A 69 -13.06 4.92 -5.25
N SER A 70 -12.14 5.83 -4.94
CA SER A 70 -10.78 5.87 -5.51
C SER A 70 -9.72 5.38 -4.52
N ILE A 71 -8.62 4.81 -5.01
CA ILE A 71 -7.39 4.74 -4.22
C ILE A 71 -6.65 6.05 -4.39
N ASN A 72 -6.40 6.76 -3.30
CA ASN A 72 -5.64 8.00 -3.32
C ASN A 72 -4.71 8.07 -2.09
N SER A 73 -3.59 8.78 -2.23
CA SER A 73 -2.79 9.12 -1.06
C SER A 73 -3.46 10.30 -0.36
N THR A 74 -3.83 10.11 0.90
CA THR A 74 -4.21 11.21 1.78
C THR A 74 -3.00 11.59 2.62
N ARG A 75 -2.64 12.87 2.60
CA ARG A 75 -1.54 13.41 3.41
C ARG A 75 -2.06 13.86 4.77
N PHE A 76 -1.36 13.44 5.82
CA PHE A 76 -1.63 13.80 7.20
C PHE A 76 -0.46 14.57 7.78
N LEU A 77 -0.74 15.68 8.45
CA LEU A 77 0.21 16.38 9.30
C LEU A 77 0.05 15.87 10.73
N ILE A 78 1.11 15.30 11.29
CA ILE A 78 1.12 14.67 12.61
C ILE A 78 2.31 15.18 13.42
N PHE A 79 2.01 15.70 14.60
CA PHE A 79 3.00 16.17 15.54
C PHE A 79 2.48 16.07 16.97
N VAL A 80 3.40 16.14 17.93
CA VAL A 80 3.06 16.17 19.35
C VAL A 80 3.39 17.52 19.96
N THR A 81 2.62 17.94 20.94
CA THR A 81 2.86 19.15 21.73
C THR A 81 2.75 18.85 23.23
N ASP A 82 3.59 19.52 24.01
CA ASP A 82 3.52 19.59 25.47
C ASP A 82 2.41 20.54 25.97
N SER A 83 1.87 21.38 25.07
CA SER A 83 0.89 22.41 25.38
C SER A 83 -0.51 22.03 24.89
N ARG A 84 -1.52 22.31 25.72
CA ARG A 84 -2.95 22.26 25.35
C ARG A 84 -3.38 23.36 24.37
N ARG A 85 -2.48 24.31 24.05
CA ARG A 85 -2.78 25.42 23.15
C ARG A 85 -2.99 24.90 21.74
N GLU A 86 -4.11 25.29 21.15
CA GLU A 86 -4.38 25.11 19.73
C GLU A 86 -3.42 25.96 18.88
N LEU A 87 -2.78 25.34 17.88
CA LEU A 87 -1.90 26.06 16.97
C LEU A 87 -2.72 26.93 16.03
N SER A 88 -2.23 28.14 15.75
CA SER A 88 -2.83 29.02 14.75
C SER A 88 -2.66 28.44 13.34
N GLY A 89 -3.54 28.83 12.41
CA GLY A 89 -3.44 28.41 11.00
C GLY A 89 -2.06 28.70 10.38
N ARG A 90 -1.39 29.79 10.76
CA ARG A 90 -0.02 30.11 10.29
C ARG A 90 1.02 29.10 10.80
N GLU A 91 0.92 28.70 12.06
CA GLU A 91 1.82 27.71 12.65
C GLU A 91 1.62 26.34 12.01
N ILE A 92 0.37 25.96 11.76
CA ILE A 92 0.02 24.72 11.06
C ILE A 92 0.61 24.72 9.64
N MET A 93 0.47 25.81 8.87
CA MET A 93 1.05 25.91 7.53
C MET A 93 2.58 25.85 7.54
N ALA A 94 3.23 26.40 8.58
CA ALA A 94 4.69 26.31 8.74
C ALA A 94 5.17 24.90 9.10
N LEU A 95 4.33 24.09 9.76
CA LEU A 95 4.61 22.67 10.00
C LEU A 95 4.31 21.82 8.76
N ALA A 96 3.25 22.15 8.02
CA ALA A 96 2.87 21.47 6.77
C ALA A 96 3.88 21.65 5.63
N SER A 97 4.83 22.58 5.74
CA SER A 97 5.96 22.70 4.79
C SER A 97 7.17 21.84 5.16
N GLN A 98 7.12 21.12 6.29
CA GLN A 98 8.23 20.33 6.82
C GLN A 98 7.90 18.83 6.75
N GLU A 99 8.62 18.10 5.90
CA GLU A 99 8.38 16.66 5.63
C GLU A 99 8.42 15.77 6.88
N GLN A 100 9.18 16.15 7.91
CA GLN A 100 9.30 15.39 9.15
C GLN A 100 7.99 15.26 9.97
N TYR A 101 6.97 16.07 9.66
CA TYR A 101 5.65 16.00 10.27
C TYR A 101 4.59 15.43 9.34
N LEU A 102 4.94 15.13 8.09
CA LEU A 102 3.99 14.73 7.07
C LEU A 102 4.07 13.23 6.84
N ILE A 103 2.90 12.61 6.67
CA ILE A 103 2.80 11.23 6.28
C ILE A 103 1.73 11.03 5.22
N ASN A 104 2.09 10.31 4.17
CA ASN A 104 1.18 9.88 3.13
C ASN A 104 0.61 8.51 3.49
N VAL A 105 -0.71 8.40 3.50
CA VAL A 105 -1.40 7.13 3.69
C VAL A 105 -2.27 6.86 2.47
N TYR A 106 -2.03 5.74 1.80
CA TYR A 106 -2.90 5.29 0.72
C TYR A 106 -4.25 4.85 1.31
N CYS A 107 -5.30 5.52 0.84
CA CYS A 107 -6.68 5.38 1.26
C CYS A 107 -7.51 4.82 0.11
N GLY A 108 -8.67 4.23 0.43
CA GLY A 108 -9.55 3.60 -0.56
C GLY A 108 -9.33 2.09 -0.64
N ILE A 109 -10.27 1.35 -1.23
CA ILE A 109 -10.18 -0.12 -1.29
C ILE A 109 -10.12 -0.55 -2.76
N ALA A 110 -9.17 -1.42 -3.12
CA ALA A 110 -9.13 -2.06 -4.44
C ALA A 110 -9.06 -3.57 -4.31
N THR A 111 -9.57 -4.26 -5.32
CA THR A 111 -9.45 -5.70 -5.50
C THR A 111 -8.57 -5.98 -6.71
N VAL A 112 -7.56 -6.83 -6.52
CA VAL A 112 -6.65 -7.25 -7.60
C VAL A 112 -6.73 -8.75 -7.73
N LYS A 113 -7.17 -9.22 -8.91
CA LYS A 113 -6.99 -10.61 -9.32
C LYS A 113 -5.66 -10.73 -10.04
N TRP A 114 -4.99 -11.87 -9.91
CA TRP A 114 -3.71 -12.07 -10.57
C TRP A 114 -3.46 -13.53 -10.92
N ASN A 115 -2.68 -13.75 -11.97
CA ASN A 115 -2.14 -15.06 -12.29
C ASN A 115 -0.91 -14.94 -13.19
N TRP A 116 -0.08 -15.98 -13.13
CA TRP A 116 1.01 -16.17 -14.08
C TRP A 116 0.52 -16.95 -15.30
N VAL A 117 0.95 -16.52 -16.48
CA VAL A 117 0.77 -17.23 -17.74
C VAL A 117 2.13 -17.63 -18.27
N CYS A 118 2.35 -18.93 -18.49
CA CYS A 118 3.54 -19.42 -19.16
C CYS A 118 3.45 -19.14 -20.66
N THR A 119 4.52 -18.61 -21.23
CA THR A 119 4.65 -18.28 -22.66
C THR A 119 5.99 -18.78 -23.20
N ASN A 120 6.16 -18.77 -24.53
CA ASN A 120 7.43 -19.14 -25.15
C ASN A 120 8.60 -18.20 -24.77
N ALA A 121 8.29 -16.99 -24.28
CA ALA A 121 9.26 -15.97 -23.87
C ALA A 121 9.39 -15.86 -22.34
N GLY A 122 9.07 -16.93 -21.60
CA GLY A 122 9.05 -16.93 -20.13
C GLY A 122 7.64 -16.71 -19.59
N TYR A 123 7.51 -15.95 -18.51
CA TYR A 123 6.25 -15.74 -17.82
C TYR A 123 5.69 -14.34 -18.07
N THR A 124 4.36 -14.28 -18.15
CA THR A 124 3.59 -13.03 -18.11
C THR A 124 2.80 -12.99 -16.83
N LEU A 125 2.96 -11.93 -16.03
CA LEU A 125 2.07 -11.62 -14.92
C LEU A 125 0.87 -10.85 -15.46
N LEU A 126 -0.33 -11.37 -15.22
CA LEU A 126 -1.57 -10.64 -15.46
C LEU A 126 -2.09 -10.13 -14.13
N LEU A 127 -2.42 -8.84 -14.09
CA LEU A 127 -3.09 -8.19 -12.97
C LEU A 127 -4.38 -7.57 -13.46
N GLN A 128 -5.51 -7.94 -12.86
CA GLN A 128 -6.79 -7.28 -13.11
C GLN A 128 -7.18 -6.52 -11.85
N SER A 129 -7.23 -5.20 -11.93
CA SER A 129 -7.72 -4.35 -10.85
C SER A 129 -9.06 -3.71 -11.22
N ASP A 130 -9.91 -3.52 -10.22
CA ASP A 130 -11.11 -2.70 -10.31
C ASP A 130 -10.81 -1.20 -10.28
N LYS A 131 -9.58 -0.80 -9.91
CA LYS A 131 -9.16 0.61 -9.73
C LYS A 131 -7.73 0.84 -10.20
N GLU A 132 -7.35 2.11 -10.27
CA GLU A 132 -5.94 2.50 -10.44
C GLU A 132 -5.18 2.29 -9.11
N ILE A 133 -3.97 1.75 -9.19
CA ILE A 133 -3.11 1.50 -8.02
C ILE A 133 -1.74 2.15 -8.28
N PRO A 134 -1.31 3.08 -7.41
CA PRO A 134 -0.01 3.71 -7.50
C PRO A 134 1.18 2.74 -7.54
N GLU A 135 2.26 3.17 -8.18
CA GLU A 135 3.51 2.43 -8.22
C GLU A 135 4.06 2.13 -6.81
N GLY A 136 4.73 0.98 -6.67
CA GLY A 136 5.43 0.62 -5.45
C GLY A 136 4.55 0.00 -4.36
N LEU A 137 3.25 -0.15 -4.59
CA LEU A 137 2.32 -0.79 -3.64
C LEU A 137 2.26 -2.31 -3.78
N LEU A 138 2.41 -2.84 -4.99
CA LEU A 138 2.44 -4.27 -5.25
C LEU A 138 3.86 -4.76 -5.55
N TYR A 139 4.12 -5.99 -5.13
CA TYR A 139 5.37 -6.70 -5.39
C TYR A 139 5.08 -8.19 -5.52
N TYR A 140 6.02 -8.96 -6.05
CA TYR A 140 5.95 -10.42 -6.00
C TYR A 140 7.15 -11.00 -5.26
N GLU A 141 6.90 -12.07 -4.53
CA GLU A 141 7.89 -12.81 -3.76
C GLU A 141 8.21 -14.13 -4.46
N TYR A 142 9.50 -14.42 -4.59
CA TYR A 142 10.04 -15.61 -5.24
C TYR A 142 10.96 -16.35 -4.26
N PHE A 143 10.65 -17.61 -3.97
CA PHE A 143 11.46 -18.43 -3.09
C PHE A 143 12.52 -19.21 -3.89
N TRP A 144 13.79 -18.96 -3.62
CA TRP A 144 14.90 -19.60 -4.30
C TRP A 144 16.09 -19.82 -3.38
N GLY A 145 16.62 -21.05 -3.36
CA GLY A 145 17.82 -21.38 -2.58
C GLY A 145 17.69 -21.10 -1.08
N GLY A 146 16.49 -21.25 -0.49
CA GLY A 146 16.25 -20.94 0.93
C GLY A 146 16.02 -19.46 1.23
N THR A 147 16.02 -18.59 0.22
CA THR A 147 15.85 -17.14 0.37
C THR A 147 14.57 -16.67 -0.33
N ILE A 148 13.88 -15.68 0.26
CA ILE A 148 12.77 -14.98 -0.39
C ILE A 148 13.33 -13.74 -1.10
N LEU A 149 13.21 -13.71 -2.42
CA LEU A 149 13.51 -12.57 -3.26
C LEU A 149 12.24 -11.76 -3.50
N ARG A 150 12.31 -10.44 -3.33
CA ARG A 150 11.19 -9.52 -3.50
C ARG A 150 11.44 -8.60 -4.69
N PHE A 151 10.45 -8.50 -5.58
CA PHE A 151 10.53 -7.67 -6.77
C PHE A 151 9.31 -6.76 -6.85
N GLU A 152 9.52 -5.45 -6.98
CA GLU A 152 8.42 -4.49 -7.15
C GLU A 152 7.78 -4.65 -8.53
N ILE A 153 6.46 -4.51 -8.59
CA ILE A 153 5.74 -4.42 -9.85
C ILE A 153 5.91 -2.99 -10.36
N PRO A 154 6.51 -2.77 -11.54
CA PRO A 154 6.85 -1.44 -12.01
C PRO A 154 5.63 -0.68 -12.51
N ASN A 155 5.70 0.65 -12.46
CA ASN A 155 4.67 1.58 -12.89
C ASN A 155 3.35 1.48 -12.11
N GLU A 156 2.48 2.45 -12.37
CA GLU A 156 1.10 2.45 -11.93
C GLU A 156 0.29 1.35 -12.63
N ILE A 157 -0.56 0.67 -11.86
CA ILE A 157 -1.49 -0.35 -12.36
C ILE A 157 -2.78 0.36 -12.74
N ARG A 158 -3.20 0.23 -13.99
CA ARG A 158 -4.44 0.84 -14.47
C ARG A 158 -5.65 0.01 -14.04
N ALA A 159 -6.82 0.64 -13.96
CA ALA A 159 -8.07 -0.10 -13.88
C ALA A 159 -8.23 -1.02 -15.10
N GLY A 160 -8.67 -2.26 -14.87
CA GLY A 160 -8.74 -3.31 -15.89
C GLY A 160 -7.51 -4.24 -15.87
N ILE A 161 -7.16 -4.80 -17.02
CA ILE A 161 -6.10 -5.81 -17.16
C ILE A 161 -4.77 -5.13 -17.52
N ASN A 162 -3.74 -5.42 -16.72
CA ASN A 162 -2.36 -5.01 -16.92
C ASN A 162 -1.51 -6.27 -17.15
N GLU A 163 -0.52 -6.16 -18.04
CA GLU A 163 0.33 -7.28 -18.44
C GLU A 163 1.81 -6.94 -18.27
N TYR A 164 2.54 -7.78 -17.55
CA TYR A 164 3.98 -7.67 -17.38
C TYR A 164 4.64 -8.91 -17.98
N ARG A 165 5.32 -8.73 -19.12
CA ARG A 165 5.81 -9.81 -19.98
C ARG A 165 7.31 -10.04 -19.81
N ASN A 166 7.80 -11.15 -20.35
CA ASN A 166 9.23 -11.50 -20.42
C ASN A 166 9.88 -11.63 -19.03
N LEU A 167 9.15 -12.15 -18.05
CA LEU A 167 9.67 -12.41 -16.70
C LEU A 167 10.21 -13.83 -16.62
N TYR A 168 11.43 -14.00 -16.11
CA TYR A 168 12.13 -15.28 -16.09
C TYR A 168 12.45 -15.71 -14.66
N PHE A 169 12.11 -16.95 -14.33
CA PHE A 169 12.39 -17.57 -13.03
C PHE A 169 13.12 -18.90 -13.26
N PRO A 170 14.19 -19.21 -12.49
CA PRO A 170 14.80 -20.54 -12.46
C PRO A 170 13.80 -21.66 -12.14
N GLU A 171 14.08 -22.89 -12.59
CA GLU A 171 13.22 -24.07 -12.41
C GLU A 171 12.67 -24.21 -10.98
N LEU A 172 11.35 -24.36 -10.90
CA LEU A 172 10.52 -24.04 -9.74
C LEU A 172 10.19 -25.26 -8.87
N PRO A 173 10.03 -25.09 -7.55
CA PRO A 173 9.02 -25.82 -6.79
C PRO A 173 7.63 -25.14 -6.82
N GLY A 174 7.53 -23.84 -7.13
CA GLY A 174 6.26 -23.11 -7.29
C GLY A 174 6.41 -21.68 -7.86
N LEU A 175 5.34 -21.12 -8.43
CA LEU A 175 5.33 -19.78 -9.04
C LEU A 175 5.42 -18.65 -7.98
N PRO A 176 6.02 -17.48 -8.33
CA PRO A 176 6.06 -16.33 -7.42
C PRO A 176 4.66 -15.90 -6.96
N GLN A 177 4.58 -15.34 -5.76
CA GLN A 177 3.31 -14.91 -5.17
C GLN A 177 3.23 -13.38 -5.16
N VAL A 178 2.15 -12.81 -5.70
CA VAL A 178 1.91 -11.37 -5.61
C VAL A 178 1.50 -11.02 -4.18
N GLN A 179 2.02 -9.91 -3.68
CA GLN A 179 1.84 -9.36 -2.34
C GLN A 179 1.63 -7.84 -2.44
N THR A 180 1.12 -7.25 -1.36
CA THR A 180 0.86 -5.82 -1.24
C THR A 180 1.55 -5.25 0.00
N LYS A 181 2.00 -3.99 -0.08
CA LYS A 181 2.47 -3.24 1.09
C LYS A 181 1.31 -2.66 1.90
N GLU A 182 0.13 -2.58 1.30
CA GLU A 182 -1.04 -1.91 1.85
C GLU A 182 -2.20 -2.88 2.09
N LYS A 183 -2.85 -2.76 3.26
CA LYS A 183 -3.91 -3.67 3.70
C LYS A 183 -5.26 -3.46 2.99
N ASN A 184 -5.44 -2.30 2.39
CA ASN A 184 -6.65 -1.90 1.69
C ASN A 184 -6.71 -2.41 0.24
N ILE A 185 -5.61 -2.97 -0.27
CA ILE A 185 -5.58 -3.70 -1.54
C ILE A 185 -5.78 -5.19 -1.26
N LYS A 186 -6.92 -5.73 -1.70
CA LYS A 186 -7.24 -7.15 -1.53
C LYS A 186 -6.77 -7.93 -2.75
N LEU A 187 -5.86 -8.86 -2.52
CA LEU A 187 -5.41 -9.80 -3.55
C LEU A 187 -6.33 -11.01 -3.57
N SER A 188 -6.93 -11.29 -4.72
CA SER A 188 -7.72 -12.50 -4.95
C SER A 188 -6.84 -13.59 -5.55
N GLY A 189 -6.96 -14.81 -5.03
CA GLY A 189 -6.36 -16.01 -5.62
C GLY A 189 -7.14 -16.58 -6.80
N GLU A 190 -8.24 -15.94 -7.22
CA GLU A 190 -8.98 -16.34 -8.41
C GLU A 190 -8.22 -15.96 -9.68
N ALA A 191 -8.04 -16.92 -10.57
CA ALA A 191 -7.39 -16.69 -11.85
C ALA A 191 -8.22 -15.72 -12.73
N ILE A 192 -7.52 -14.82 -13.45
CA ILE A 192 -8.14 -13.93 -14.42
C ILE A 192 -8.65 -14.77 -15.60
N GLN A 193 -9.95 -14.72 -15.85
CA GLN A 193 -10.53 -15.34 -17.04
C GLN A 193 -10.27 -14.44 -18.25
N ILE A 194 -9.25 -14.76 -19.03
CA ILE A 194 -8.99 -14.09 -20.31
C ILE A 194 -10.08 -14.55 -21.30
N PRO A 195 -10.85 -13.64 -21.93
CA PRO A 195 -11.82 -14.00 -22.95
C PRO A 195 -11.14 -14.77 -24.10
N ARG A 196 -11.76 -15.86 -24.55
CA ARG A 196 -11.25 -16.75 -25.62
C ARG A 196 -10.89 -16.03 -26.93
N SER A 197 -11.37 -14.80 -27.16
CA SER A 197 -11.05 -14.00 -28.34
C SER A 197 -9.64 -13.37 -28.35
N LYS A 198 -8.92 -13.36 -27.22
CA LYS A 198 -7.52 -12.95 -27.12
C LYS A 198 -6.55 -14.13 -26.92
N GLN A 199 -7.06 -15.35 -26.94
CA GLN A 199 -6.20 -16.53 -27.09
C GLN A 199 -5.80 -16.58 -28.56
N ASP A 200 -4.75 -15.83 -28.92
CA ASP A 200 -4.10 -16.01 -30.20
C ASP A 200 -3.76 -17.50 -30.37
N THR A 201 -4.04 -17.96 -31.58
CA THR A 201 -3.93 -19.29 -32.12
C THR A 201 -2.49 -19.83 -32.10
N GLY A 202 -1.95 -20.07 -30.92
CA GLY A 202 -0.78 -20.92 -30.70
C GLY A 202 -1.24 -22.37 -30.60
N GLY A 203 -0.93 -23.16 -31.62
CA GLY A 203 -1.50 -24.48 -31.91
C GLY A 203 -1.66 -25.44 -30.72
N LYS A 204 -2.65 -26.34 -30.89
CA LYS A 204 -2.88 -27.54 -30.06
C LYS A 204 -1.55 -28.20 -29.67
N PHE A 205 -1.06 -27.93 -28.46
CA PHE A 205 -0.21 -28.90 -27.78
C PHE A 205 -1.13 -29.93 -27.13
N SER A 206 -1.43 -30.96 -27.92
CA SER A 206 -1.78 -32.27 -27.38
C SER A 206 -0.69 -32.65 -26.38
N LEU A 207 -1.09 -32.90 -25.13
CA LEU A 207 -0.26 -33.57 -24.13
C LEU A 207 0.10 -34.95 -24.70
N PHE A 208 1.21 -35.03 -25.44
CA PHE A 208 1.91 -36.28 -25.62
C PHE A 208 2.58 -36.61 -24.29
N SER A 209 2.03 -37.62 -23.64
CA SER A 209 2.67 -38.43 -22.62
C SER A 209 4.06 -38.86 -23.10
N ILE A 210 5.11 -38.34 -22.45
CA ILE A 210 6.45 -38.89 -22.52
C ILE A 210 6.82 -39.31 -21.10
N PHE A 211 6.94 -40.63 -20.90
CA PHE A 211 7.72 -41.42 -19.92
C PHE A 211 6.98 -42.78 -19.81
N HIS A 212 7.55 -43.96 -20.09
CA HIS A 212 8.91 -44.44 -19.89
C HIS A 212 9.39 -45.42 -20.98
N LYS A 213 10.69 -45.36 -21.29
CA LYS A 213 11.49 -46.50 -21.74
C LYS A 213 11.69 -47.46 -20.56
N LYS A 214 11.41 -48.75 -20.79
CA LYS A 214 12.26 -49.86 -20.37
C LYS A 214 12.48 -50.74 -21.59
#